data_AF-A0AAD1FFD2-F1
#
_entry.id   AF-A0AAD1FFD2-F1
#
_cell.length_a   1.000
_cell.length_b   1.000
_cell.length_c   1.000
_cell.angle_alpha   90.00
_cell.angle_beta   90.00
_cell.angle_gamma   90.00
#
_symmetry.space_group_name_H-M   'P 1'
#
loop_
_entity.id
_entity.type
_entity.pdbx_description
1 polymer ?
#
loop_
_entity_poly.entity_id
_entity_poly.type
_entity_poly.pdbx_seq_one_letter_code
_entity_poly.pdbx_strand_id
1 'polypeptide(L)'
;MPLGCINNQRSLVALDNLVDLIVTCIDHPAAANQTFLVSDGEDLSTTELLRRMATALGKPARLLPVPSWLLEAGASMLGKKALSQRLCGSLQVDISKTRELLGWTPPLSVDAALRKTAAHFLEHRTH
;
A
#
# COMPACT_ATOMS: atom_id res chain seq x y z
N MET A 1 11.83 -1.44 14.32
CA MET A 1 11.83 -2.54 13.31
C MET A 1 12.96 -2.33 12.31
N PRO A 2 13.65 -3.40 11.84
CA PRO A 2 14.78 -3.29 10.92
C PRO A 2 14.33 -3.07 9.47
N LEU A 3 13.47 -2.08 9.23
CA LEU A 3 12.86 -1.78 7.92
C LEU A 3 13.09 -0.31 7.53
N GLY A 4 14.14 0.31 8.07
CA GLY A 4 14.40 1.75 7.91
C GLY A 4 15.16 2.13 6.64
N CYS A 5 15.60 1.16 5.84
CA CYS A 5 16.35 1.36 4.60
C CYS A 5 15.88 0.39 3.51
N ILE A 6 14.56 0.28 3.35
CA ILE A 6 13.95 -0.48 2.25
C ILE A 6 13.42 0.52 1.23
N ASN A 7 13.99 0.49 0.03
CA ASN A 7 13.68 1.40 -1.09
C ASN A 7 12.86 0.70 -2.18
N ASN A 8 11.94 -0.20 -1.79
CA ASN A 8 11.03 -0.79 -2.75
C ASN A 8 9.94 0.20 -3.15
N GLN A 9 9.22 -0.10 -4.23
CA GLN A 9 8.07 0.68 -4.68
C GLN A 9 6.85 -0.21 -4.75
N ARG A 10 5.78 0.18 -4.06
CA ARG A 10 4.53 -0.58 -4.00
C ARG A 10 3.34 0.33 -4.21
N SER A 11 2.51 -0.05 -5.17
CA SER A 11 1.19 0.53 -5.33
C SER A 11 0.25 -0.07 -4.29
N LEU A 12 -0.40 0.78 -3.50
CA LEU A 12 -1.40 0.39 -2.51
C LEU A 12 -2.76 0.89 -2.95
N VAL A 13 -3.81 0.25 -2.45
CA VAL A 13 -5.19 0.65 -2.70
C VAL A 13 -5.97 0.67 -1.38
N ALA A 14 -6.58 1.80 -1.08
CA ALA A 14 -7.54 1.93 0.01
C ALA A 14 -8.84 1.20 -0.33
N LEU A 15 -9.47 0.56 0.67
CA LEU A 15 -10.73 -0.15 0.46
C LEU A 15 -11.81 0.75 -0.14
N ASP A 16 -11.92 2.00 0.34
CA ASP A 16 -12.90 2.95 -0.17
C ASP A 16 -12.66 3.29 -1.65
N ASN A 17 -11.39 3.46 -2.06
CA ASN A 17 -11.03 3.69 -3.46
C ASN A 17 -11.31 2.47 -4.35
N LEU A 18 -11.10 1.26 -3.83
CA LEU A 18 -11.46 0.04 -4.55
C LEU A 18 -12.97 -0.05 -4.76
N VAL A 19 -13.77 0.23 -3.73
CA VAL A 19 -15.23 0.22 -3.82
C VAL A 19 -15.71 1.28 -4.81
N ASP A 20 -15.15 2.50 -4.76
CA ASP A 20 -15.48 3.58 -5.68
C ASP A 20 -15.18 3.22 -7.15
N LEU A 21 -14.04 2.57 -7.41
CA LEU A 21 -13.75 2.06 -8.75
C LEU A 21 -14.75 0.99 -9.20
N ILE A 22 -15.15 0.07 -8.31
CA ILE A 22 -16.14 -0.96 -8.63
C ILE A 22 -17.47 -0.31 -9.00
N VAL A 23 -17.94 0.68 -8.23
CA VAL A 23 -19.15 1.45 -8.54
C VAL A 23 -19.02 2.13 -9.90
N THR A 24 -17.88 2.79 -10.16
CA THR A 24 -17.59 3.41 -11.45
C THR A 24 -17.68 2.40 -12.60
N CYS A 25 -17.15 1.18 -12.42
CA CYS A 25 -17.19 0.15 -13.46
C CYS A 25 -18.59 -0.41 -13.72
N ILE A 26 -19.49 -0.35 -12.75
CA ILE A 26 -20.88 -0.80 -12.91
C ILE A 26 -21.65 0.19 -13.80
N ASP A 27 -21.44 1.49 -13.60
CA ASP A 27 -22.19 2.53 -14.29
C ASP A 27 -21.56 2.97 -15.62
N HIS A 28 -20.25 2.77 -15.79
CA HIS A 28 -19.53 3.32 -16.94
C HIS A 28 -19.58 2.35 -18.15
N PRO A 29 -20.16 2.75 -19.30
CA PRO A 29 -20.37 1.85 -20.44
C PRO A 29 -19.07 1.31 -21.06
N ALA A 30 -17.99 2.10 -21.01
CA ALA A 30 -16.66 1.71 -21.48
C ALA A 30 -15.98 0.63 -20.60
N ALA A 31 -16.49 0.37 -19.39
CA ALA A 31 -15.91 -0.64 -18.50
C ALA A 31 -16.23 -2.09 -18.92
N ALA A 32 -17.26 -2.30 -19.76
CA ALA A 32 -17.71 -3.64 -20.14
C ALA A 32 -16.60 -4.46 -20.82
N ASN A 33 -16.42 -5.70 -20.37
CA ASN A 33 -15.40 -6.65 -20.87
C ASN A 33 -13.95 -6.13 -20.79
N GLN A 34 -13.66 -5.22 -19.86
CA GLN A 34 -12.31 -4.71 -19.63
C GLN A 34 -11.75 -5.18 -18.28
N THR A 35 -10.45 -5.48 -18.26
CA THR A 35 -9.68 -5.60 -17.01
C THR A 35 -9.05 -4.25 -16.69
N PHE A 36 -9.27 -3.78 -15.46
CA PHE A 36 -8.69 -2.56 -14.90
C PHE A 36 -7.78 -2.88 -13.73
N LEU A 37 -6.78 -2.03 -13.58
CA LEU A 37 -5.87 -2.03 -12.46
C LEU A 37 -6.19 -0.85 -11.55
N VAL A 38 -5.95 -1.01 -10.25
CA VAL A 38 -6.34 -0.03 -9.23
C VAL A 38 -5.20 0.22 -8.25
N SER A 39 -5.03 1.49 -7.88
CA SER A 39 -4.03 2.01 -6.98
C SER A 39 -4.49 3.39 -6.48
N ASP A 40 -4.00 3.81 -5.33
CA ASP A 40 -4.20 5.15 -4.77
C ASP A 40 -3.38 6.23 -5.50
N GLY A 41 -2.64 5.84 -6.56
CA GLY A 41 -1.92 6.77 -7.44
C GLY A 41 -0.56 7.24 -6.91
N GLU A 42 -0.13 6.71 -5.77
CA GLU A 42 1.19 6.93 -5.18
C GLU A 42 1.88 5.59 -4.88
N ASP A 43 3.13 5.47 -5.32
CA ASP A 43 3.97 4.32 -4.99
C ASP A 43 4.76 4.58 -3.71
N LEU A 44 4.60 3.70 -2.73
CA LEU A 44 5.24 3.83 -1.43
C LEU A 44 6.27 2.74 -1.20
N SER A 45 7.38 3.12 -0.54
CA SER A 45 8.29 2.16 0.04
C SER A 45 7.72 1.59 1.34
N THR A 46 8.17 0.39 1.71
CA THR A 46 7.86 -0.22 3.02
C THR A 46 8.28 0.72 4.16
N THR A 47 9.40 1.43 4.00
CA THR A 47 9.86 2.43 4.98
C THR A 47 8.86 3.58 5.11
N GLU A 48 8.41 4.14 3.99
CA GLU A 48 7.50 5.29 3.95
C GLU A 48 6.12 4.94 4.49
N LEU A 49 5.57 3.79 4.07
CA LEU A 49 4.31 3.26 4.60
C LEU A 49 4.35 3.16 6.13
N LEU A 50 5.42 2.61 6.70
CA LEU A 50 5.56 2.48 8.16
C LEU A 50 5.66 3.83 8.86
N ARG A 51 6.34 4.82 8.27
CA ARG A 51 6.44 6.18 8.82
C ARG A 51 5.09 6.89 8.83
N ARG A 52 4.35 6.84 7.71
CA ARG A 52 3.02 7.45 7.60
C ARG A 52 2.01 6.77 8.51
N MET A 53 2.05 5.44 8.62
CA MET A 53 1.21 4.70 9.56
C MET A 53 1.54 5.03 11.03
N ALA A 54 2.81 5.13 11.39
CA ALA A 54 3.22 5.53 12.74
C ALA A 54 2.71 6.94 13.08
N THR A 55 2.79 7.86 12.10
CA THR A 55 2.23 9.21 12.22
C THR A 55 0.72 9.18 12.43
N ALA A 56 -0.01 8.39 11.64
CA ALA A 56 -1.46 8.21 11.77
C ALA A 56 -1.86 7.61 13.13
N LEU A 57 -1.02 6.75 13.71
CA LEU A 57 -1.23 6.15 15.03
C LEU A 57 -0.74 7.03 16.20
N GLY A 58 -0.15 8.21 15.93
CA GLY A 58 0.45 9.07 16.96
C GLY A 58 1.64 8.43 17.68
N LYS A 59 2.36 7.51 17.03
CA LYS A 59 3.49 6.77 17.61
C LYS A 59 4.80 7.08 16.89
N PRO A 60 5.94 7.04 17.61
CA PRO A 60 7.24 7.25 16.98
C PRO A 60 7.62 6.09 16.07
N ALA A 61 7.98 6.38 14.83
CA ALA A 61 8.50 5.41 13.86
C ALA A 61 9.95 5.01 14.21
N ARG A 62 10.14 4.06 15.14
CA ARG A 62 11.48 3.54 15.50
C ARG A 62 11.98 2.52 14.47
N LEU A 63 12.45 3.01 13.32
CA LEU A 63 12.98 2.21 12.23
C LEU A 63 14.52 2.17 12.26
N LEU A 64 15.10 0.97 12.28
CA LEU A 64 16.55 0.80 12.16
C LEU A 64 16.92 0.72 10.67
N PRO A 65 17.93 1.47 10.19
CA PRO A 65 18.34 1.48 8.80
C PRO A 65 19.11 0.20 8.48
N VAL A 66 18.38 -0.86 8.11
CA VAL A 66 18.96 -2.14 7.69
C VAL A 66 18.70 -2.32 6.19
N PRO A 67 19.75 -2.56 5.37
CA PRO A 67 19.59 -2.82 3.94
C PRO A 67 18.79 -4.10 3.67
N SER A 68 18.07 -4.13 2.54
CA SER A 68 17.25 -5.27 2.11
C SER A 68 18.02 -6.60 2.02
N TRP A 69 19.25 -6.58 1.51
CA TRP A 69 20.06 -7.79 1.35
C TRP A 69 20.41 -8.48 2.68
N LEU A 70 20.62 -7.70 3.75
CA LEU A 70 20.91 -8.26 5.08
C LEU A 70 19.67 -8.93 5.68
N LEU A 71 18.49 -8.32 5.46
CA LEU A 71 17.21 -8.90 5.85
C LEU A 71 16.91 -10.18 5.08
N GLU A 72 17.20 -10.20 3.78
CA GLU A 72 17.01 -11.38 2.93
C GLU A 72 17.93 -12.52 3.33
N ALA A 73 19.21 -12.23 3.62
CA ALA A 73 20.15 -13.23 4.12
C ALA A 73 19.69 -13.82 5.46
N GLY A 74 19.35 -12.97 6.44
CA GLY A 74 18.83 -13.41 7.73
C GLY A 74 17.53 -14.20 7.60
N ALA A 75 16.58 -13.73 6.78
CA ALA A 75 15.32 -14.44 6.54
C ALA A 75 15.52 -15.78 5.84
N SER A 76 16.48 -15.88 4.93
CA SER A 76 16.82 -17.15 4.26
C SER A 76 17.37 -18.17 5.26
N MET A 77 18.20 -17.74 6.21
CA MET A 77 18.70 -18.60 7.29
C MET A 77 17.58 -19.09 8.22
N LEU A 78 16.56 -18.26 8.44
CA LEU A 78 15.39 -18.60 9.26
C LEU A 78 14.27 -19.32 8.48
N GLY A 79 14.47 -19.66 7.19
CA GLY A 79 13.44 -20.30 6.35
C GLY A 79 12.27 -19.38 5.97
N LYS A 80 12.36 -18.06 6.22
CA LYS A 80 11.32 -17.04 5.98
C LYS A 80 11.53 -16.24 4.69
N LYS A 81 12.18 -16.83 3.68
CA LYS A 81 12.54 -16.17 2.41
C LYS A 81 11.33 -15.56 1.67
N ALA A 82 10.16 -16.21 1.72
CA ALA A 82 8.95 -15.69 1.08
C ALA A 82 8.48 -14.36 1.72
N LEU A 83 8.62 -14.21 3.04
CA LEU A 83 8.24 -12.98 3.74
C LEU A 83 9.20 -11.82 3.40
N SER A 84 10.51 -12.09 3.33
CA SER A 84 11.49 -11.05 2.95
C SER A 84 11.28 -10.59 1.52
N GLN A 85 11.05 -11.52 0.58
CA GLN A 85 10.73 -11.16 -0.81
C GLN A 85 9.45 -10.31 -0.89
N ARG A 86 8.42 -10.65 -0.12
CA ARG A 86 7.20 -9.85 -0.05
C ARG A 86 7.40 -8.47 0.55
N LEU A 87 8.39 -8.25 1.42
CA LEU A 87 8.66 -6.96 2.08
C LEU A 87 9.66 -6.08 1.33
N CYS A 88 10.68 -6.70 0.73
CA CYS A 88 11.77 -6.04 0.02
C CYS A 88 11.51 -5.93 -1.49
N GLY A 89 10.58 -6.73 -2.03
CA GLY A 89 10.19 -6.66 -3.44
C GLY A 89 9.36 -5.41 -3.76
N SER A 90 9.46 -4.98 -5.02
CA SER A 90 8.62 -3.95 -5.61
C SER A 90 7.43 -4.58 -6.35
N LEU A 91 6.26 -3.96 -6.24
CA LEU A 91 5.05 -4.34 -6.99
C LEU A 91 4.32 -3.06 -7.36
N GLN A 92 4.59 -2.59 -8.57
CA GLN A 92 3.98 -1.39 -9.13
C GLN A 92 2.88 -1.77 -10.11
N VAL A 93 1.83 -0.97 -10.11
CA VAL A 93 0.64 -1.18 -10.91
C VAL A 93 0.37 0.09 -11.69
N ASP A 94 0.36 -0.03 -13.02
CA ASP A 94 0.01 1.09 -13.89
C ASP A 94 -1.52 1.21 -14.00
N ILE A 95 -2.05 2.34 -13.53
CA ILE A 95 -3.49 2.66 -13.57
C ILE A 95 -3.85 3.61 -14.71
N SER A 96 -2.94 3.92 -15.63
CA SER A 96 -3.17 4.88 -16.73
C SER A 96 -4.40 4.51 -17.56
N LYS A 97 -4.55 3.21 -17.90
CA LYS A 97 -5.74 2.70 -18.61
C LYS A 97 -7.05 3.04 -17.86
N THR A 98 -7.07 2.83 -16.55
CA THR A 98 -8.25 3.10 -15.71
C THR A 98 -8.59 4.60 -15.71
N ARG A 99 -7.57 5.45 -15.61
CA ARG A 99 -7.72 6.92 -15.60
C ARG A 99 -8.18 7.46 -16.96
N GLU A 100 -7.58 6.99 -18.04
CA GLU A 100 -7.86 7.45 -19.40
C GLU A 100 -9.23 6.99 -19.90
N LEU A 101 -9.60 5.74 -19.60
CA LEU A 101 -10.80 5.13 -20.16
C LEU A 101 -12.05 5.40 -19.32
N LEU A 102 -11.92 5.42 -17.98
CA LEU A 102 -13.04 5.66 -17.08
C LEU A 102 -13.09 7.08 -16.53
N GLY A 103 -12.09 7.93 -16.82
CA GLY A 103 -11.95 9.25 -16.18
C GLY A 103 -11.75 9.18 -14.67
N TRP A 104 -11.42 7.99 -14.15
CA TRP A 104 -11.42 7.72 -12.72
C TRP A 104 -10.11 8.15 -12.07
N THR A 105 -10.20 8.79 -10.90
CA THR A 105 -9.06 9.08 -10.04
C THR A 105 -9.41 8.75 -8.60
N PRO A 106 -8.49 8.15 -7.82
CA PRO A 106 -8.76 7.73 -6.45
C PRO A 106 -9.23 8.93 -5.61
N PRO A 107 -10.45 8.90 -5.06
CA PRO A 107 -11.01 10.05 -4.32
C PRO A 107 -10.37 10.23 -2.94
N LEU A 108 -9.91 9.14 -2.32
CA LEU A 108 -9.29 9.16 -1.01
C LEU A 108 -7.76 9.16 -1.15
N SER A 109 -7.09 10.13 -0.52
CA SER A 109 -5.63 10.14 -0.48
C SER A 109 -5.08 9.07 0.46
N VAL A 110 -3.85 8.63 0.20
CA VAL A 110 -3.18 7.61 1.03
C VAL A 110 -3.13 8.02 2.50
N ASP A 111 -2.80 9.28 2.80
CA ASP A 111 -2.73 9.75 4.19
C ASP A 111 -4.10 9.79 4.89
N ALA A 112 -5.17 10.07 4.15
CA ALA A 112 -6.53 9.98 4.67
C ALA A 112 -6.94 8.51 4.94
N ALA A 113 -6.62 7.61 4.01
CA ALA A 113 -6.86 6.18 4.16
C ALA A 113 -6.08 5.57 5.34
N LEU A 114 -4.82 5.95 5.51
CA LEU A 114 -3.98 5.51 6.62
C LEU A 114 -4.52 6.00 7.97
N ARG A 115 -4.99 7.26 8.05
CA ARG A 115 -5.65 7.79 9.25
C ARG A 115 -6.94 7.04 9.59
N LYS A 116 -7.79 6.77 8.59
CA LYS A 116 -9.03 5.99 8.79
C LYS A 116 -8.71 4.57 9.29
N THR A 117 -7.71 3.93 8.71
CA THR A 117 -7.25 2.60 9.13
C THR A 117 -6.69 2.61 10.55
N ALA A 118 -5.89 3.62 10.90
CA ALA A 118 -5.34 3.79 12.24
C ALA A 118 -6.43 4.02 13.29
N ALA A 119 -7.43 4.86 13.00
CA ALA A 119 -8.58 5.07 13.87
C ALA A 119 -9.34 3.76 14.13
N HIS A 120 -9.69 3.04 13.07
CA HIS A 120 -10.36 1.73 13.19
C HIS A 120 -9.54 0.74 14.02
N PHE A 121 -8.22 0.69 13.83
CA PHE A 121 -7.34 -0.18 14.62
C PHE A 121 -7.32 0.20 16.11
N LEU A 122 -7.32 1.49 16.45
CA LEU A 122 -7.30 1.95 17.83
C LEU A 122 -8.62 1.64 18.56
N GLU A 123 -9.76 1.79 17.87
CA GLU A 123 -11.09 1.45 18.40
C GLU A 123 -11.25 -0.05 18.73
N HIS A 124 -10.69 -0.93 17.88
CA HIS A 124 -10.79 -2.38 18.06
C HIS A 124 -9.71 -2.98 18.98
N ARG A 125 -8.69 -2.19 19.34
CA ARG A 125 -7.59 -2.64 20.22
C ARG A 125 -7.95 -2.57 21.71
N THR A 126 -9.04 -1.89 22.06
CA THR A 126 -9.54 -1.74 23.44
C THR A 126 -10.44 -2.89 23.93
N HIS A 127 -10.54 -3.99 23.16
CA HIS A 127 -11.19 -5.25 23.55
C HIS A 127 -10.19 -6.42 23.64
#